data_AF-A0AAD9CVH9-F1
#
_entry.id   AF-A0AAD9CVH9-F1
#
_cell.length_a   1.000
_cell.length_b   1.000
_cell.length_c   1.000
_cell.angle_alpha   90.00
_cell.angle_beta   90.00
_cell.angle_gamma   90.00
#
_symmetry.space_group_name_H-M   'P 1'
#
loop_
_entity.id
_entity.type
_entity.pdbx_description
1 polymer ?
#
loop_
_entity_poly.entity_id
_entity_poly.type
_entity_poly.pdbx_seq_one_letter_code
_entity_poly.pdbx_strand_id
1 'polypeptide(L)'
;MPRFPFSSPLTISFRLSHTIVPSRPRRTMSHVYPTNPQSPTDLLTALPTKFEEARQSGQLFFFPSQAKDIYSKGKRFNLRCCPALLDKAQAKVEALAAARSSDNSPDPKRQKRETEPGTVDKQNSAEPFKPPYVPELFLGCLEGLEDEGGMSILLNKYAVLPEHMLLCPQEYEPQSLPPTPHQLALAYLILVAAARHPVRPRRLLAFYNGGEGAGASQKWRHLQFIEIPGRAPVEEWTDNVHFERQDEPIIHPEMPHLHIVHPLGNLKSIPYPPSPEQSSQLIDELSPVLMKSLDIALDAVRRGNGNKNGGWNLLMTLDHLHLIPRSKPSYPVPAPHEPIELNSLGYAGMMLVRSEEEEKLLLDSVGDAGLMSVLETCGVPRAWGEQAVQALTAHIGGSEAL
;
A
#
# COMPACT_ATOMS: atom_id res chain seq x y z
N MET A 1 71.30 47.69 -37.72
CA MET A 1 70.74 48.18 -36.44
C MET A 1 70.53 49.68 -36.56
N PRO A 2 69.46 50.33 -36.04
CA PRO A 2 68.46 49.86 -35.06
C PRO A 2 66.97 50.26 -35.35
N ARG A 3 66.09 49.78 -34.45
CA ARG A 3 64.83 50.36 -33.91
C ARG A 3 63.53 50.44 -34.72
N PHE A 4 62.55 49.70 -34.19
CA PHE A 4 61.09 49.86 -34.29
C PHE A 4 60.58 51.28 -33.98
N PRO A 5 59.35 51.58 -34.42
CA PRO A 5 58.36 52.08 -33.48
C PRO A 5 57.01 51.33 -33.53
N PHE A 6 56.38 51.27 -32.36
CA PHE A 6 55.02 50.79 -32.09
C PHE A 6 53.95 51.75 -32.62
N SER A 7 52.82 51.22 -33.07
CA SER A 7 51.51 51.88 -32.92
C SER A 7 50.38 50.84 -32.77
N SER A 8 49.40 51.23 -31.99
CA SER A 8 48.36 50.48 -31.28
C SER A 8 47.18 50.00 -32.16
N PRO A 9 46.42 48.97 -31.73
CA PRO A 9 45.30 48.43 -32.49
C PRO A 9 44.00 49.25 -32.33
N LEU A 10 43.28 49.40 -33.44
CA LEU A 10 41.92 49.95 -33.55
C LEU A 10 40.89 48.93 -33.06
N THR A 11 40.12 49.29 -32.03
CA THR A 11 38.94 48.56 -31.56
C THR A 11 37.73 48.91 -32.44
N ILE A 12 37.25 47.97 -33.24
CA ILE A 12 35.98 48.09 -33.98
C ILE A 12 34.84 47.54 -33.11
N SER A 13 33.92 48.42 -32.73
CA SER A 13 32.68 48.10 -32.02
C SER A 13 31.63 47.59 -33.02
N PHE A 14 31.25 46.32 -32.90
CA PHE A 14 30.05 45.78 -33.56
C PHE A 14 28.89 45.77 -32.56
N ARG A 15 27.91 46.66 -32.77
CA ARG A 15 26.59 46.59 -32.11
C ARG A 15 25.81 45.40 -32.70
N LEU A 16 25.64 44.34 -31.93
CA LEU A 16 24.62 43.31 -32.18
C LEU A 16 23.34 43.70 -31.43
N SER A 17 22.32 44.09 -32.18
CA SER A 17 20.96 44.27 -31.68
C SER A 17 20.37 42.92 -31.28
N HIS A 18 20.23 42.67 -29.97
CA HIS A 18 19.45 41.55 -29.45
C HIS A 18 17.98 41.93 -29.41
N THR A 19 17.19 41.40 -30.33
CA THR A 19 15.74 41.39 -30.24
C THR A 19 15.36 40.41 -29.13
N ILE A 20 15.00 40.93 -27.95
CA ILE A 20 14.45 40.14 -26.85
C ILE A 20 13.05 39.68 -27.29
N VAL A 21 12.93 38.42 -27.68
CA VAL A 21 11.63 37.74 -27.77
C VAL A 21 11.21 37.45 -26.33
N PRO A 22 10.09 38.00 -25.82
CA PRO A 22 9.63 37.68 -24.48
C PRO A 22 9.23 36.20 -24.45
N SER A 23 9.97 35.40 -23.69
CA SER A 23 9.59 34.03 -23.38
C SER A 23 8.27 34.06 -22.62
N ARG A 24 7.25 33.38 -23.16
CA ARG A 24 6.02 33.11 -22.41
C ARG A 24 6.41 32.39 -21.11
N PRO A 25 5.84 32.76 -19.95
CA PRO A 25 6.12 32.03 -18.72
C PRO A 25 5.64 30.58 -18.92
N ARG A 26 6.57 29.62 -18.86
CA ARG A 26 6.21 28.21 -18.68
C ARG A 26 5.41 28.16 -17.38
N ARG A 27 4.11 27.84 -17.47
CA ARG A 27 3.32 27.45 -16.29
C ARG A 27 4.07 26.30 -15.64
N THR A 28 4.67 26.56 -14.49
CA THR A 28 5.23 25.52 -13.64
C THR A 28 4.07 24.58 -13.29
N MET A 29 4.19 23.29 -13.63
CA MET A 29 3.34 22.29 -13.01
C MET A 29 3.54 22.47 -11.50
N SER A 30 2.49 22.83 -10.77
CA SER A 30 2.57 23.01 -9.33
C SER A 30 2.76 21.62 -8.72
N HIS A 31 3.97 21.11 -8.64
CA HIS A 31 4.26 19.91 -7.88
C HIS A 31 4.38 20.28 -6.39
N VAL A 32 3.98 19.37 -5.50
CA VAL A 32 3.99 19.60 -4.04
C VAL A 32 5.08 18.76 -3.40
N TYR A 33 5.89 19.39 -2.55
CA TYR A 33 6.83 18.69 -1.69
C TYR A 33 6.16 18.35 -0.36
N PRO A 34 6.54 17.23 0.30
CA PRO A 34 6.02 16.85 1.61
C PRO A 34 6.60 17.72 2.73
N THR A 35 6.27 19.01 2.70
CA THR A 35 6.62 20.00 3.72
C THR A 35 5.40 20.26 4.61
N ASN A 36 5.62 20.47 5.91
CA ASN A 36 4.59 20.69 6.93
C ASN A 36 3.79 19.43 7.30
N PRO A 37 4.34 18.60 8.20
CA PRO A 37 3.65 17.45 8.75
C PRO A 37 2.28 17.79 9.35
N GLN A 38 1.35 16.85 9.24
CA GLN A 38 -0.01 16.94 9.79
C GLN A 38 -0.28 15.73 10.70
N SER A 39 -1.26 15.85 11.60
CA SER A 39 -1.68 14.69 12.40
C SER A 39 -2.42 13.66 11.54
N PRO A 40 -2.41 12.37 11.90
CA PRO A 40 -3.23 11.38 11.21
C PRO A 40 -4.73 11.74 11.20
N THR A 41 -5.23 12.38 12.27
CA THR A 41 -6.63 12.81 12.35
C THR A 41 -6.98 13.88 11.31
N ASP A 42 -6.10 14.85 11.10
CA ASP A 42 -6.32 15.92 10.11
C ASP A 42 -6.31 15.35 8.68
N LEU A 43 -5.39 14.43 8.39
CA LEU A 43 -5.30 13.76 7.09
C LEU A 43 -6.56 12.92 6.82
N LEU A 44 -7.03 12.16 7.82
CA LEU A 44 -8.26 11.38 7.73
C LEU A 44 -9.52 12.25 7.61
N THR A 45 -9.51 13.46 8.17
CA THR A 45 -10.59 14.46 8.02
C THR A 45 -10.63 14.99 6.59
N ALA A 46 -9.46 15.28 5.99
CA ALA A 46 -9.36 15.79 4.63
C ALA A 46 -9.59 14.72 3.53
N LEU A 47 -9.37 13.45 3.86
CA LEU A 47 -9.36 12.32 2.93
C LEU A 47 -10.58 12.24 1.99
N PRO A 48 -11.85 12.31 2.47
CA PRO A 48 -13.00 12.16 1.57
C PRO A 48 -13.07 13.27 0.51
N THR A 49 -12.85 14.52 0.93
CA THR A 49 -12.85 15.69 0.04
C THR A 49 -11.71 15.57 -0.96
N LYS A 50 -10.50 15.23 -0.48
CA LYS A 50 -9.31 15.10 -1.34
C LYS A 50 -9.47 13.99 -2.38
N PHE A 51 -10.05 12.87 -2.00
CA PHE A 51 -10.35 11.76 -2.90
C PHE A 51 -11.29 12.19 -4.04
N GLU A 52 -12.36 12.92 -3.70
CA GLU A 52 -13.32 13.40 -4.69
C GLU A 52 -12.73 14.49 -5.60
N GLU A 53 -11.94 15.42 -5.06
CA GLU A 53 -11.19 16.40 -5.87
C GLU A 53 -10.23 15.73 -6.86
N ALA A 54 -9.52 14.69 -6.41
CA ALA A 54 -8.61 13.92 -7.26
C ALA A 54 -9.36 13.16 -8.37
N ARG A 55 -10.55 12.63 -8.04
CA ARG A 55 -11.42 11.94 -9.00
C ARG A 55 -11.98 12.91 -10.04
N GLN A 56 -12.51 14.06 -9.60
CA GLN A 56 -13.08 15.09 -10.48
C GLN A 56 -12.03 15.74 -11.38
N SER A 57 -10.79 15.90 -10.89
CA SER A 57 -9.68 16.42 -11.69
C SER A 57 -9.15 15.41 -12.73
N GLY A 58 -9.60 14.15 -12.68
CA GLY A 58 -9.12 13.08 -13.55
C GLY A 58 -7.69 12.61 -13.24
N GLN A 59 -7.14 12.97 -12.07
CA GLN A 59 -5.84 12.46 -11.62
C GLN A 59 -5.96 11.12 -10.88
N LEU A 60 -7.14 10.83 -10.31
CA LEU A 60 -7.50 9.56 -9.68
C LEU A 60 -8.62 8.87 -10.46
N PHE A 61 -8.43 7.57 -10.69
CA PHE A 61 -9.41 6.67 -11.32
C PHE A 61 -10.03 5.80 -10.25
N PHE A 62 -11.32 6.01 -10.00
CA PHE A 62 -12.12 5.14 -9.14
C PHE A 62 -12.93 4.20 -10.01
N PHE A 63 -12.78 2.90 -9.79
CA PHE A 63 -13.45 1.86 -10.54
C PHE A 63 -14.57 1.25 -9.70
N PRO A 64 -15.86 1.52 -10.03
CA PRO A 64 -16.98 0.91 -9.34
C PRO A 64 -16.86 -0.60 -9.34
N SER A 65 -17.06 -1.20 -8.17
CA SER A 65 -16.97 -2.64 -7.97
C SER A 65 -18.06 -3.12 -7.06
N GLN A 66 -18.51 -4.36 -7.27
CA GLN A 66 -19.51 -5.00 -6.42
C GLN A 66 -18.81 -6.07 -5.57
N ALA A 67 -19.24 -6.22 -4.32
CA ALA A 67 -18.70 -7.23 -3.44
C ALA A 67 -19.83 -8.06 -2.83
N LYS A 68 -19.54 -9.33 -2.60
CA LYS A 68 -20.44 -10.26 -1.92
C LYS A 68 -19.66 -11.19 -1.00
N ASP A 69 -20.32 -11.59 0.07
CA ASP A 69 -19.75 -12.55 0.99
C ASP A 69 -20.03 -13.98 0.53
N ILE A 70 -18.98 -14.80 0.54
CA ILE A 70 -18.99 -16.23 0.23
C ILE A 70 -18.46 -16.97 1.45
N TYR A 71 -19.20 -17.97 1.92
CA TYR A 71 -18.75 -18.82 3.02
C TYR A 71 -18.14 -20.10 2.47
N SER A 72 -16.85 -20.30 2.72
CA SER A 72 -16.10 -21.47 2.30
C SER A 72 -15.56 -22.19 3.51
N LYS A 73 -16.00 -23.43 3.74
CA LYS A 73 -15.61 -24.26 4.91
C LYS A 73 -15.77 -23.52 6.25
N GLY A 74 -16.87 -22.77 6.41
CA GLY A 74 -17.16 -22.03 7.64
C GLY A 74 -16.37 -20.73 7.83
N LYS A 75 -15.50 -20.36 6.87
CA LYS A 75 -14.80 -19.08 6.86
C LYS A 75 -15.43 -18.13 5.85
N ARG A 76 -15.67 -16.89 6.25
CA ARG A 76 -16.17 -15.84 5.35
C ARG A 76 -15.05 -15.37 4.42
N PHE A 77 -15.40 -15.15 3.17
CA PHE A 77 -14.61 -14.45 2.17
C PHE A 77 -15.46 -13.33 1.58
N ASN A 78 -14.84 -12.21 1.25
CA ASN A 78 -15.45 -11.15 0.48
C ASN A 78 -14.90 -11.20 -0.95
N LEU A 79 -15.74 -11.60 -1.90
CA LEU A 79 -15.35 -11.64 -3.31
C LEU A 79 -15.83 -10.35 -3.98
N ARG A 80 -14.89 -9.58 -4.53
CA ARG A 80 -15.14 -8.31 -5.21
C ARG A 80 -14.92 -8.46 -6.70
N CYS A 81 -15.93 -8.10 -7.48
CA CYS A 81 -15.87 -8.05 -8.94
C CYS A 81 -15.67 -6.61 -9.42
N CYS A 82 -14.63 -6.36 -10.22
CA CYS A 82 -14.32 -5.07 -10.81
C CYS A 82 -14.04 -5.18 -12.33
N PRO A 83 -15.08 -5.11 -13.18
CA PRO A 83 -14.98 -5.23 -14.64
C PRO A 83 -14.01 -4.28 -15.32
N ALA A 84 -13.86 -3.07 -14.78
CA ALA A 84 -12.95 -2.06 -15.29
C ALA A 84 -11.46 -2.50 -15.31
N LEU A 85 -11.11 -3.56 -14.59
CA LEU A 85 -9.75 -4.09 -14.55
C LEU A 85 -9.43 -5.04 -15.72
N LEU A 86 -10.42 -5.50 -16.50
CA LEU A 86 -10.19 -6.24 -17.74
C LEU A 86 -9.52 -5.37 -18.80
N ASP A 87 -10.01 -4.15 -18.97
CA ASP A 87 -9.42 -3.13 -19.86
C ASP A 87 -9.24 -1.81 -19.10
N LYS A 88 -8.11 -1.73 -18.39
CA LYS A 88 -7.71 -0.53 -17.64
C LYS A 88 -7.57 0.70 -18.54
N ALA A 89 -7.21 0.52 -19.82
CA ALA A 89 -7.00 1.63 -20.75
C ALA A 89 -8.34 2.24 -21.16
N GLN A 90 -9.31 1.40 -21.52
CA GLN A 90 -10.68 1.83 -21.81
C GLN A 90 -11.33 2.45 -20.58
N ALA A 91 -11.21 1.81 -19.42
CA ALA A 91 -11.76 2.34 -18.17
C ALA A 91 -11.19 3.72 -17.81
N LYS A 92 -9.91 3.97 -18.10
CA LYS A 92 -9.28 5.30 -17.95
C LYS A 92 -9.94 6.33 -18.88
N VAL A 93 -10.20 5.98 -20.13
CA VAL A 93 -10.85 6.87 -21.11
C VAL A 93 -12.26 7.22 -20.65
N GLU A 94 -13.04 6.24 -20.22
CA GLU A 94 -14.41 6.42 -19.74
C GLU A 94 -14.45 7.29 -18.48
N ALA A 95 -13.55 7.05 -17.52
CA ALA A 95 -13.44 7.86 -16.31
C ALA A 95 -13.08 9.33 -16.61
N LEU A 96 -12.16 9.58 -17.56
CA LEU A 96 -11.83 10.93 -18.00
C LEU A 96 -13.00 11.61 -18.71
N ALA A 97 -13.78 10.88 -19.51
CA ALA A 97 -14.97 11.41 -20.17
C ALA A 97 -16.05 11.79 -19.14
N ALA A 98 -16.29 10.94 -18.14
CA ALA A 98 -17.23 11.20 -17.06
C ALA A 98 -16.83 12.45 -16.26
N ALA A 99 -15.56 12.58 -15.86
CA ALA A 99 -15.06 13.75 -15.12
C ALA A 99 -15.26 15.07 -15.89
N ARG A 100 -15.11 15.05 -17.22
CA ARG A 100 -15.36 16.23 -18.07
C ARG A 100 -16.83 16.59 -18.17
N SER A 101 -17.73 15.61 -18.14
CA SER A 101 -19.18 15.85 -18.25
C SER A 101 -19.81 16.45 -16.99
N SER A 102 -19.17 16.29 -15.82
CA SER A 102 -19.65 16.83 -14.55
C SER A 102 -19.34 18.32 -14.30
N ASP A 103 -18.51 18.96 -15.13
CA ASP A 103 -18.04 20.36 -14.93
C ASP A 103 -18.92 21.42 -15.63
N ASN A 104 -20.26 21.35 -15.47
CA ASN A 104 -21.21 22.34 -16.01
C ASN A 104 -21.36 23.58 -15.10
N SER A 105 -20.26 24.29 -14.82
CA SER A 105 -20.33 25.60 -14.12
C SER A 105 -20.44 26.76 -15.12
N PRO A 106 -21.39 27.70 -14.96
CA PRO A 106 -21.63 28.81 -15.90
C PRO A 106 -20.67 30.00 -15.71
N ASP A 107 -19.43 29.79 -15.26
CA ASP A 107 -18.45 30.86 -15.03
C ASP A 107 -17.61 31.14 -16.29
N PRO A 108 -17.77 32.30 -16.97
CA PRO A 108 -17.10 32.60 -18.23
C PRO A 108 -15.58 32.75 -18.11
N LYS A 109 -15.02 32.89 -16.89
CA LYS A 109 -13.55 32.89 -16.69
C LYS A 109 -12.95 31.48 -16.69
N ARG A 110 -13.77 30.43 -16.50
CA ARG A 110 -13.33 29.03 -16.52
C ARG A 110 -13.40 28.41 -17.91
N GLN A 111 -14.30 28.88 -18.77
CA GLN A 111 -14.40 28.47 -20.19
C GLN A 111 -13.12 28.73 -21.00
N LYS A 112 -12.27 29.68 -20.58
CA LYS A 112 -10.97 29.92 -21.23
C LYS A 112 -9.90 28.86 -20.93
N ARG A 113 -10.17 27.89 -20.03
CA ARG A 113 -9.35 26.69 -19.83
C ARG A 113 -9.73 25.54 -20.78
N GLU A 114 -10.86 25.63 -21.49
CA GLU A 114 -11.39 24.55 -22.35
C GLU A 114 -10.58 24.36 -23.65
N THR A 115 -9.64 25.24 -23.96
CA THR A 115 -8.80 25.18 -25.17
C THR A 115 -7.35 24.74 -24.94
N GLU A 116 -6.98 24.25 -23.76
CA GLU A 116 -5.66 23.60 -23.58
C GLU A 116 -5.74 22.10 -23.85
N PRO A 117 -4.88 21.53 -24.73
CA PRO A 117 -4.82 20.10 -24.92
C PRO A 117 -4.24 19.44 -23.66
N GLY A 118 -5.09 18.70 -22.95
CA GLY A 118 -4.67 17.61 -22.07
C GLY A 118 -5.11 17.72 -20.61
N THR A 119 -6.04 16.85 -20.23
CA THR A 119 -5.94 16.12 -18.96
C THR A 119 -4.69 15.23 -19.03
N VAL A 120 -3.51 15.85 -19.07
CA VAL A 120 -2.24 15.14 -19.13
C VAL A 120 -2.05 14.48 -17.79
N ASP A 121 -1.73 13.19 -17.81
CA ASP A 121 -1.31 12.47 -16.63
C ASP A 121 -0.09 13.18 -16.04
N LYS A 122 -0.25 13.80 -14.86
CA LYS A 122 0.79 14.63 -14.24
C LYS A 122 1.81 13.78 -13.47
N GLN A 123 1.51 12.51 -13.25
CA GLN A 123 2.32 11.66 -12.39
C GLN A 123 3.53 11.13 -13.15
N ASN A 124 4.67 11.11 -12.47
CA ASN A 124 5.85 10.40 -12.95
C ASN A 124 5.52 8.89 -13.02
N SER A 125 5.43 8.33 -14.21
CA SER A 125 5.09 6.92 -14.41
C SER A 125 6.20 5.95 -14.00
N ALA A 126 7.46 6.40 -14.01
CA ALA A 126 8.61 5.57 -13.64
C ALA A 126 8.78 5.49 -12.11
N GLU A 127 8.57 6.62 -11.41
CA GLU A 127 8.72 6.73 -9.97
C GLU A 127 7.52 7.49 -9.37
N PRO A 128 6.32 6.88 -9.32
CA PRO A 128 5.07 7.55 -8.94
C PRO A 128 5.04 8.04 -7.49
N PHE A 129 5.92 7.52 -6.63
CA PHE A 129 6.03 7.83 -5.21
C PHE A 129 7.22 8.71 -4.86
N LYS A 130 7.92 9.25 -5.87
CA LYS A 130 9.02 10.18 -5.67
C LYS A 130 8.52 11.62 -5.61
N PRO A 131 8.85 12.41 -4.57
CA PRO A 131 8.62 13.85 -4.60
C PRO A 131 9.33 14.54 -5.77
N PRO A 132 8.76 15.63 -6.31
CA PRO A 132 7.54 16.29 -5.86
C PRO A 132 6.28 15.68 -6.48
N TYR A 133 5.18 15.68 -5.72
CA TYR A 133 3.96 14.95 -6.03
C TYR A 133 2.97 15.73 -6.89
N VAL A 134 2.04 15.00 -7.49
CA VAL A 134 0.81 15.56 -8.07
C VAL A 134 -0.07 16.08 -6.92
N PRO A 135 -0.42 17.38 -6.86
CA PRO A 135 -1.16 17.97 -5.74
C PRO A 135 -2.45 17.26 -5.40
N GLU A 136 -3.15 16.75 -6.42
CA GLU A 136 -4.42 16.07 -6.27
C GLU A 136 -4.26 14.68 -5.64
N LEU A 137 -3.13 14.00 -5.87
CA LEU A 137 -2.85 12.67 -5.30
C LEU A 137 -2.10 12.73 -3.97
N PHE A 138 -1.53 13.88 -3.60
CA PHE A 138 -0.85 14.09 -2.32
C PHE A 138 -1.84 14.52 -1.24
N LEU A 139 -2.10 13.65 -0.26
CA LEU A 139 -2.99 13.98 0.86
C LEU A 139 -2.29 14.85 1.90
N GLY A 140 -1.03 14.57 2.17
CA GLY A 140 -0.19 15.30 3.13
C GLY A 140 1.00 14.45 3.57
N CYS A 141 1.71 14.86 4.61
CA CYS A 141 2.78 14.06 5.21
C CYS A 141 2.65 13.96 6.73
N LEU A 142 3.20 12.89 7.28
CA LEU A 142 3.34 12.64 8.71
C LEU A 142 4.75 13.01 9.15
N GLU A 143 4.85 13.43 10.40
CA GLU A 143 6.14 13.62 11.05
C GLU A 143 6.79 12.24 11.26
N GLY A 144 8.11 12.22 11.21
CA GLY A 144 8.88 11.03 11.53
C GLY A 144 8.76 10.68 13.01
N LEU A 145 9.11 9.44 13.37
CA LEU A 145 9.27 9.05 14.76
C LEU A 145 10.76 8.87 15.03
N GLU A 146 11.24 9.41 16.15
CA GLU A 146 12.65 9.39 16.53
C GLU A 146 13.57 9.87 15.40
N ASP A 147 14.54 9.05 14.98
CA ASP A 147 15.54 9.37 13.96
C ASP A 147 15.06 9.05 12.52
N GLU A 148 13.91 8.41 12.33
CA GLU A 148 13.39 8.09 11.00
C GLU A 148 12.60 9.27 10.41
N GLY A 149 12.90 9.60 9.15
CA GLY A 149 12.29 10.75 8.47
C GLY A 149 10.76 10.62 8.30
N GLY A 150 10.10 11.76 8.12
CA GLY A 150 8.66 11.82 7.89
C GLY A 150 8.22 11.08 6.63
N MET A 151 6.95 10.70 6.55
CA MET A 151 6.40 9.89 5.47
C MET A 151 5.27 10.61 4.74
N SER A 152 5.12 10.34 3.44
CA SER A 152 4.06 10.93 2.63
C SER A 152 2.82 10.04 2.61
N ILE A 153 1.64 10.65 2.69
CA ILE A 153 0.36 9.99 2.45
C ILE A 153 -0.13 10.34 1.05
N LEU A 154 -0.28 9.33 0.19
CA LEU A 154 -0.75 9.47 -1.18
C LEU A 154 -2.09 8.76 -1.34
N LEU A 155 -2.93 9.27 -2.24
CA LEU A 155 -4.10 8.55 -2.71
C LEU A 155 -3.69 7.51 -3.75
N ASN A 156 -4.28 6.32 -3.70
CA ASN A 156 -4.12 5.34 -4.75
C ASN A 156 -4.81 5.84 -6.03
N LYS A 157 -4.02 6.09 -7.06
CA LYS A 157 -4.50 6.56 -8.37
C LYS A 157 -5.46 5.60 -9.07
N TYR A 158 -5.33 4.28 -8.84
CA TYR A 158 -6.17 3.26 -9.45
C TYR A 158 -6.99 2.56 -8.36
N ALA A 159 -7.93 3.31 -7.78
CA ALA A 159 -8.70 2.89 -6.62
C ALA A 159 -9.87 1.99 -7.01
N VAL A 160 -9.90 0.77 -6.45
CA VAL A 160 -11.07 -0.12 -6.50
C VAL A 160 -11.96 0.09 -5.26
N LEU A 161 -11.34 0.41 -4.14
CA LEU A 161 -12.00 0.81 -2.90
C LEU A 161 -11.86 2.32 -2.71
N PRO A 162 -12.91 3.00 -2.25
CA PRO A 162 -12.88 4.44 -2.03
C PRO A 162 -11.85 4.78 -0.96
N GLU A 163 -11.29 6.00 -1.02
CA GLU A 163 -10.42 6.55 0.02
C GLU A 163 -9.17 5.68 0.33
N HIS A 164 -8.72 4.85 -0.63
CA HIS A 164 -7.52 4.01 -0.50
C HIS A 164 -6.25 4.87 -0.45
N MET A 165 -5.52 4.79 0.67
CA MET A 165 -4.30 5.56 0.93
C MET A 165 -3.03 4.70 0.91
N LEU A 166 -1.89 5.35 0.64
CA LEU A 166 -0.55 4.79 0.65
C LEU A 166 0.32 5.61 1.62
N LEU A 167 1.08 4.95 2.49
CA LEU A 167 2.12 5.54 3.32
C LEU A 167 3.48 5.21 2.72
N CYS A 168 4.18 6.22 2.20
CA CYS A 168 5.44 6.08 1.47
C CYS A 168 6.58 6.86 2.15
N PRO A 169 7.79 6.28 2.28
CA PRO A 169 8.97 7.06 2.64
C PRO A 169 9.26 8.08 1.52
N GLN A 170 9.84 9.22 1.91
CA GLN A 170 10.15 10.31 0.97
C GLN A 170 11.35 9.98 0.09
N GLU A 171 12.21 9.07 0.53
CA GLU A 171 13.35 8.53 -0.22
C GLU A 171 13.07 7.11 -0.71
N TYR A 172 13.77 6.70 -1.77
CA TYR A 172 13.56 5.38 -2.35
C TYR A 172 14.10 4.30 -1.41
N GLU A 173 13.21 3.40 -1.04
CA GLU A 173 13.55 2.15 -0.37
C GLU A 173 12.88 1.00 -1.12
N PRO A 174 13.55 -0.15 -1.32
CA PRO A 174 12.96 -1.28 -2.01
C PRO A 174 11.77 -1.89 -1.27
N GLN A 175 10.67 -2.13 -1.98
CA GLN A 175 9.47 -2.85 -1.49
C GLN A 175 9.78 -4.30 -1.07
N SER A 176 10.94 -4.85 -1.44
CA SER A 176 11.39 -6.17 -0.98
C SER A 176 11.91 -6.16 0.46
N LEU A 177 12.23 -4.99 1.03
CA LEU A 177 12.60 -4.87 2.44
C LEU A 177 11.35 -4.92 3.33
N PRO A 178 11.46 -5.39 4.58
CA PRO A 178 10.43 -5.17 5.58
C PRO A 178 10.15 -3.68 5.82
N PRO A 179 8.92 -3.29 6.23
CA PRO A 179 8.72 -1.99 6.84
C PRO A 179 9.59 -1.88 8.10
N THR A 180 10.05 -0.68 8.42
CA THR A 180 10.74 -0.46 9.71
C THR A 180 9.72 -0.52 10.86
N PRO A 181 10.17 -0.79 12.10
CA PRO A 181 9.33 -0.64 13.28
C PRO A 181 8.68 0.75 13.40
N HIS A 182 9.40 1.83 13.05
CA HIS A 182 8.87 3.19 13.02
C HIS A 182 7.76 3.37 11.98
N GLN A 183 7.96 2.81 10.77
CA GLN A 183 6.92 2.80 9.74
C GLN A 183 5.69 2.01 10.18
N LEU A 184 5.88 0.88 10.87
CA LEU A 184 4.80 0.07 11.41
C LEU A 184 4.05 0.80 12.54
N ALA A 185 4.78 1.54 13.40
CA ALA A 185 4.20 2.38 14.44
C ALA A 185 3.36 3.53 13.86
N LEU A 186 3.86 4.24 12.84
CA LEU A 186 3.08 5.25 12.12
C LEU A 186 1.80 4.66 11.52
N ALA A 187 1.90 3.48 10.90
CA ALA A 187 0.75 2.79 10.35
C ALA A 187 -0.26 2.38 11.44
N TYR A 188 0.20 1.87 12.58
CA TYR A 188 -0.66 1.56 13.72
C TYR A 188 -1.35 2.81 14.28
N LEU A 189 -0.64 3.95 14.39
CA LEU A 189 -1.22 5.22 14.82
C LEU A 189 -2.29 5.75 13.84
N ILE A 190 -2.15 5.51 12.53
CA ILE A 190 -3.22 5.79 11.56
C ILE A 190 -4.47 4.93 11.85
N LEU A 191 -4.29 3.64 12.16
CA LEU A 191 -5.42 2.76 12.52
C LEU A 191 -6.13 3.25 13.79
N VAL A 192 -5.36 3.64 14.82
CA VAL A 192 -5.90 4.18 16.07
C VAL A 192 -6.65 5.48 15.81
N ALA A 193 -6.06 6.40 15.04
CA ALA A 193 -6.67 7.67 14.67
C ALA A 193 -8.00 7.49 13.94
N ALA A 194 -8.05 6.53 13.00
CA ALA A 194 -9.25 6.23 12.24
C ALA A 194 -10.36 5.65 13.13
N ALA A 195 -10.03 4.71 14.00
CA ALA A 195 -11.00 4.10 14.91
C ALA A 195 -11.55 5.09 15.95
N ARG A 196 -10.74 6.07 16.35
CA ARG A 196 -11.07 7.08 17.37
C ARG A 196 -11.38 8.46 16.78
N HIS A 197 -11.58 8.54 15.47
CA HIS A 197 -11.80 9.81 14.79
C HIS A 197 -13.05 10.50 15.37
N PRO A 198 -12.99 11.80 15.72
CA PRO A 198 -14.05 12.47 16.48
C PRO A 198 -15.39 12.57 15.72
N VAL A 199 -15.33 12.76 14.40
CA VAL A 199 -16.53 12.94 13.55
C VAL A 199 -16.92 11.67 12.78
N ARG A 200 -15.95 10.98 12.16
CA ARG A 200 -16.18 9.81 11.31
C ARG A 200 -15.28 8.64 11.74
N PRO A 201 -15.58 7.99 12.88
CA PRO A 201 -14.87 6.79 13.29
C PRO A 201 -15.06 5.70 12.24
N ARG A 202 -13.96 5.07 11.85
CA ARG A 202 -13.93 4.08 10.78
C ARG A 202 -12.90 3.01 11.06
N ARG A 203 -13.11 1.82 10.50
CA ARG A 203 -12.18 0.69 10.66
C ARG A 203 -11.32 0.58 9.41
N LEU A 204 -10.02 0.74 9.58
CA LEU A 204 -9.04 0.57 8.52
C LEU A 204 -8.34 -0.78 8.67
N LEU A 205 -7.96 -1.35 7.53
CA LEU A 205 -7.00 -2.44 7.43
C LEU A 205 -5.75 -1.90 6.75
N ALA A 206 -4.60 -2.07 7.40
CA ALA A 206 -3.30 -1.78 6.80
C ALA A 206 -2.71 -3.04 6.19
N PHE A 207 -2.03 -2.92 5.05
CA PHE A 207 -1.40 -4.07 4.40
C PHE A 207 -0.14 -3.71 3.62
N TYR A 208 0.75 -4.69 3.49
CA TYR A 208 2.04 -4.60 2.80
C TYR A 208 2.27 -5.83 1.91
N ASN A 209 2.73 -5.62 0.68
CA ASN A 209 3.12 -6.69 -0.24
C ASN A 209 4.65 -6.69 -0.37
N GLY A 210 5.35 -7.55 0.37
CA GLY A 210 6.82 -7.58 0.43
C GLY A 210 7.45 -8.50 -0.61
N GLY A 211 8.15 -7.91 -1.57
CA GLY A 211 8.84 -8.64 -2.65
C GLY A 211 7.94 -9.00 -3.86
N GLU A 212 8.56 -9.44 -4.95
CA GLU A 212 7.90 -9.61 -6.25
C GLU A 212 6.77 -10.65 -6.22
N GLY A 213 6.96 -11.77 -5.52
CA GLY A 213 5.95 -12.83 -5.41
C GLY A 213 4.75 -12.49 -4.51
N ALA A 214 4.75 -11.33 -3.82
CA ALA A 214 3.67 -10.92 -2.92
C ALA A 214 2.51 -10.17 -3.61
N GLY A 215 2.57 -9.99 -4.93
CA GLY A 215 1.63 -9.16 -5.69
C GLY A 215 1.96 -7.65 -5.62
N ALA A 216 3.22 -7.29 -5.38
CA ALA A 216 3.67 -5.90 -5.36
C ALA A 216 3.79 -5.34 -6.78
N SER A 217 3.04 -4.26 -7.08
CA SER A 217 3.05 -3.61 -8.40
C SER A 217 4.03 -2.42 -8.50
N GLN A 218 4.60 -1.98 -7.38
CA GLN A 218 5.53 -0.85 -7.30
C GLN A 218 6.76 -1.25 -6.50
N LYS A 219 7.94 -0.78 -6.95
CA LYS A 219 9.23 -1.09 -6.33
C LYS A 219 9.56 -0.21 -5.13
N TRP A 220 8.95 0.97 -5.05
CA TRP A 220 9.14 1.90 -3.96
C TRP A 220 8.32 1.45 -2.75
N ARG A 221 8.96 1.38 -1.58
CA ARG A 221 8.36 0.88 -0.34
C ARG A 221 7.09 1.63 0.02
N HIS A 222 6.00 0.92 0.32
CA HIS A 222 4.75 1.55 0.74
C HIS A 222 3.86 0.59 1.53
N LEU A 223 3.20 1.13 2.54
CA LEU A 223 2.05 0.51 3.22
C LEU A 223 0.75 1.04 2.65
N GLN A 224 -0.27 0.21 2.62
CA GLN A 224 -1.57 0.53 2.03
C GLN A 224 -2.67 0.48 3.09
N PHE A 225 -3.66 1.35 2.98
CA PHE A 225 -4.80 1.42 3.91
C PHE A 225 -6.11 1.45 3.15
N ILE A 226 -7.04 0.60 3.55
CA ILE A 226 -8.39 0.58 3.04
C ILE A 226 -9.39 0.61 4.19
N GLU A 227 -10.52 1.29 3.97
CA GLU A 227 -11.66 1.22 4.87
C GLU A 227 -12.39 -0.11 4.67
N ILE A 228 -12.66 -0.80 5.76
CA ILE A 228 -13.42 -2.06 5.77
C ILE A 228 -14.79 -1.78 6.38
N PRO A 229 -15.88 -1.88 5.60
CA PRO A 229 -17.22 -1.86 6.17
C PRO A 229 -17.40 -3.06 7.09
N GLY A 230 -17.54 -2.83 8.40
CA GLY A 230 -17.61 -3.90 9.39
C GLY A 230 -16.22 -4.43 9.76
N ARG A 231 -16.04 -5.76 9.79
CA ARG A 231 -14.76 -6.41 10.10
C ARG A 231 -14.15 -7.04 8.86
N ALA A 232 -12.82 -7.06 8.77
CA ALA A 232 -12.17 -7.83 7.72
C ALA A 232 -12.34 -9.33 8.01
N PRO A 233 -12.56 -10.20 6.99
CA PRO A 233 -12.75 -11.62 7.23
C PRO A 233 -11.62 -12.27 8.05
N VAL A 234 -10.37 -11.85 7.83
CA VAL A 234 -9.21 -12.31 8.60
C VAL A 234 -9.31 -12.06 10.11
N GLU A 235 -10.04 -11.02 10.54
CA GLU A 235 -10.29 -10.80 11.97
C GLU A 235 -11.26 -11.82 12.54
N GLU A 236 -12.29 -12.19 11.79
CA GLU A 236 -13.24 -13.24 12.18
C GLU A 236 -12.55 -14.61 12.24
N TRP A 237 -11.56 -14.84 11.38
CA TRP A 237 -10.80 -16.08 11.39
C TRP A 237 -10.06 -16.30 12.72
N THR A 238 -9.69 -15.21 13.40
CA THR A 238 -9.01 -15.21 14.70
C THR A 238 -9.92 -15.24 15.92
N ASP A 239 -11.25 -15.17 15.78
CA ASP A 239 -12.18 -15.03 16.93
C ASP A 239 -12.08 -16.20 17.94
N ASN A 240 -11.79 -17.41 17.46
CA ASN A 240 -11.68 -18.61 18.30
C ASN A 240 -10.23 -19.07 18.51
N VAL A 241 -9.26 -18.22 18.17
CA VAL A 241 -7.84 -18.53 18.32
C VAL A 241 -7.39 -18.15 19.72
N HIS A 242 -6.79 -19.11 20.43
CA HIS A 242 -6.22 -18.86 21.76
C HIS A 242 -4.79 -18.36 21.65
N PHE A 243 -4.52 -17.21 22.28
CA PHE A 243 -3.18 -16.64 22.40
C PHE A 243 -2.74 -16.72 23.86
N GLU A 244 -1.93 -17.74 24.19
CA GLU A 244 -1.42 -17.94 25.56
C GLU A 244 -0.54 -16.76 26.03
N ARG A 245 0.23 -16.20 25.09
CA ARG A 245 1.17 -15.11 25.30
C ARG A 245 0.90 -13.98 24.32
N GLN A 246 0.90 -12.74 24.83
CA GLN A 246 0.69 -11.55 24.01
C GLN A 246 1.99 -11.09 23.30
N ASP A 247 3.13 -11.59 23.75
CA ASP A 247 4.45 -11.24 23.24
C ASP A 247 5.02 -12.30 22.28
N GLU A 248 4.25 -13.34 21.93
CA GLU A 248 4.68 -14.39 21.01
C GLU A 248 3.68 -14.54 19.84
N PRO A 249 4.17 -14.71 18.60
CA PRO A 249 3.32 -15.09 17.50
C PRO A 249 2.95 -16.58 17.58
N ILE A 250 1.83 -16.93 16.95
CA ILE A 250 1.44 -18.32 16.72
C ILE A 250 1.32 -18.60 15.21
N ILE A 251 1.28 -19.89 14.86
CA ILE A 251 0.81 -20.34 13.55
C ILE A 251 -0.68 -20.61 13.67
N HIS A 252 -1.49 -19.98 12.82
CA HIS A 252 -2.95 -20.10 12.89
C HIS A 252 -3.39 -21.58 12.76
N PRO A 253 -4.11 -22.14 13.75
CA PRO A 253 -4.34 -23.59 13.85
C PRO A 253 -5.34 -24.15 12.83
N GLU A 254 -6.10 -23.30 12.15
CA GLU A 254 -7.08 -23.71 11.14
C GLU A 254 -6.71 -23.27 9.70
N MET A 255 -5.58 -22.60 9.49
CA MET A 255 -5.17 -22.18 8.14
C MET A 255 -4.35 -23.29 7.47
N PRO A 256 -4.56 -23.56 6.16
CA PRO A 256 -3.83 -24.60 5.43
C PRO A 256 -2.43 -24.15 4.98
N HIS A 257 -2.21 -22.84 4.87
CA HIS A 257 -0.91 -22.23 4.62
C HIS A 257 -0.31 -21.71 5.94
N LEU A 258 0.99 -21.42 5.91
CA LEU A 258 1.69 -20.75 6.99
C LEU A 258 1.13 -19.33 7.14
N HIS A 259 0.31 -19.16 8.16
CA HIS A 259 -0.29 -17.89 8.55
C HIS A 259 0.16 -17.58 9.96
N ILE A 260 1.15 -16.69 10.08
CA ILE A 260 1.71 -16.28 11.37
C ILE A 260 0.86 -15.13 11.89
N VAL A 261 0.41 -15.22 13.13
CA VAL A 261 -0.45 -14.21 13.77
C VAL A 261 0.18 -13.80 15.08
N HIS A 262 0.47 -12.51 15.21
CA HIS A 262 0.94 -11.91 16.43
C HIS A 262 -0.17 -11.03 17.02
N PRO A 263 -0.61 -11.25 18.27
CA PRO A 263 -1.59 -10.39 18.92
C PRO A 263 -0.99 -9.00 19.20
N LEU A 264 -1.82 -7.98 19.07
CA LEU A 264 -1.52 -6.57 19.35
C LEU A 264 -2.50 -5.98 20.39
N GLY A 265 -3.24 -6.84 21.10
CA GLY A 265 -4.31 -6.42 22.01
C GLY A 265 -3.84 -5.47 23.12
N ASN A 266 -2.60 -5.62 23.58
CA ASN A 266 -1.93 -4.73 24.54
C ASN A 266 -1.76 -3.30 24.02
N LEU A 267 -1.62 -3.12 22.70
CA LEU A 267 -1.40 -1.80 22.09
C LEU A 267 -2.70 -0.99 21.94
N LYS A 268 -3.88 -1.61 22.11
CA LYS A 268 -5.17 -0.94 21.93
C LYS A 268 -5.41 0.20 22.92
N SER A 269 -4.77 0.15 24.09
CA SER A 269 -4.91 1.16 25.15
C SER A 269 -4.01 2.37 24.98
N ILE A 270 -3.15 2.43 23.94
CA ILE A 270 -2.29 3.58 23.70
C ILE A 270 -3.14 4.87 23.67
N PRO A 271 -2.78 5.94 24.41
CA PRO A 271 -3.46 7.23 24.30
C PRO A 271 -3.35 7.81 22.90
N TYR A 272 -4.33 8.63 22.52
CA TYR A 272 -4.31 9.31 21.22
C TYR A 272 -4.75 10.77 21.37
N PRO A 273 -3.95 11.76 20.94
CA PRO A 273 -2.63 11.61 20.31
C PRO A 273 -1.56 11.07 21.30
N PRO A 274 -0.59 10.27 20.85
CA PRO A 274 0.47 9.76 21.71
C PRO A 274 1.49 10.85 22.07
N SER A 275 2.13 10.75 23.22
CA SER A 275 3.35 11.51 23.53
C SER A 275 4.56 10.94 22.76
N PRO A 276 5.70 11.67 22.70
CA PRO A 276 6.93 11.13 22.14
C PRO A 276 7.37 9.81 22.80
N GLU A 277 7.29 9.72 24.13
CA GLU A 277 7.66 8.53 24.90
C GLU A 277 6.74 7.35 24.57
N GLN A 278 5.43 7.60 24.42
CA GLN A 278 4.47 6.58 24.01
C GLN A 278 4.70 6.11 22.57
N SER A 279 5.16 7.00 21.69
CA SER A 279 5.51 6.64 20.31
C SER A 279 6.77 5.78 20.27
N SER A 280 7.78 6.11 21.09
CA SER A 280 9.00 5.31 21.27
C SER A 280 8.68 3.93 21.85
N GLN A 281 7.84 3.86 22.90
CA GLN A 281 7.38 2.59 23.46
C GLN A 281 6.62 1.75 22.42
N LEU A 282 5.78 2.36 21.59
CA LEU A 282 5.09 1.65 20.51
C LEU A 282 6.08 1.03 19.50
N ILE A 283 7.17 1.73 19.19
CA ILE A 283 8.24 1.22 18.32
C ILE A 283 8.93 0.02 18.99
N ASP A 284 9.29 0.14 20.26
CA ASP A 284 9.93 -0.93 21.04
C ASP A 284 9.04 -2.17 21.17
N GLU A 285 7.72 -2.00 21.26
CA GLU A 285 6.77 -3.12 21.32
C GLU A 285 6.53 -3.74 19.93
N LEU A 286 6.51 -2.95 18.84
CA LEU A 286 6.28 -3.46 17.48
C LEU A 286 7.52 -4.07 16.83
N SER A 287 8.72 -3.68 17.26
CA SER A 287 9.99 -4.24 16.77
C SER A 287 10.07 -5.77 16.96
N PRO A 288 9.92 -6.34 18.18
CA PRO A 288 9.95 -7.78 18.37
C PRO A 288 8.78 -8.49 17.69
N VAL A 289 7.60 -7.87 17.61
CA VAL A 289 6.43 -8.41 16.90
C VAL A 289 6.79 -8.70 15.44
N LEU A 290 7.39 -7.73 14.75
CA LEU A 290 7.81 -7.87 13.35
C LEU A 290 8.94 -8.89 13.22
N MET A 291 9.97 -8.79 14.06
CA MET A 291 11.15 -9.66 14.01
C MET A 291 10.81 -11.13 14.23
N LYS A 292 10.07 -11.45 15.31
CA LYS A 292 9.66 -12.83 15.59
C LYS A 292 8.81 -13.42 14.46
N SER A 293 7.93 -12.62 13.87
CA SER A 293 7.09 -13.05 12.75
C SER A 293 7.93 -13.34 11.49
N LEU A 294 8.88 -12.47 11.17
CA LEU A 294 9.80 -12.66 10.05
C LEU A 294 10.74 -13.85 10.27
N ASP A 295 11.25 -14.05 11.48
CA ASP A 295 12.15 -15.16 11.81
C ASP A 295 11.48 -16.51 11.57
N ILE A 296 10.24 -16.70 12.03
CA ILE A 296 9.47 -17.92 11.77
C ILE A 296 9.27 -18.12 10.25
N ALA A 297 8.89 -17.06 9.53
CA ALA A 297 8.65 -17.15 8.09
C ALA A 297 9.92 -17.51 7.31
N LEU A 298 11.04 -16.84 7.60
CA LEU A 298 12.33 -17.08 6.95
C LEU A 298 12.85 -18.48 7.28
N ASP A 299 12.75 -18.92 8.53
CA ASP A 299 13.19 -20.26 8.92
C ASP A 299 12.32 -21.34 8.29
N ALA A 300 11.00 -21.14 8.20
CA ALA A 300 10.09 -22.05 7.51
C ALA A 300 10.44 -22.19 6.02
N VAL A 301 10.62 -21.07 5.31
CA VAL A 301 11.02 -21.10 3.89
C VAL A 301 12.38 -21.79 3.72
N ARG A 302 13.34 -21.53 4.61
CA ARG A 302 14.66 -22.16 4.59
C ARG A 302 14.57 -23.67 4.77
N ARG A 303 13.81 -24.16 5.76
CA ARG A 303 13.64 -25.59 6.06
C ARG A 303 12.92 -26.35 4.96
N GLY A 304 11.89 -25.74 4.39
CA GLY A 304 11.13 -26.32 3.29
C GLY A 304 11.80 -26.24 1.93
N ASN A 305 13.01 -25.64 1.85
CA ASN A 305 13.68 -25.33 0.59
C ASN A 305 12.77 -24.54 -0.38
N GLY A 306 12.01 -23.60 0.17
CA GLY A 306 11.02 -22.82 -0.54
C GLY A 306 11.61 -21.76 -1.47
N ASN A 307 10.76 -21.21 -2.33
CA ASN A 307 11.14 -20.12 -3.23
C ASN A 307 11.47 -18.86 -2.42
N LYS A 308 12.75 -18.47 -2.40
CA LYS A 308 13.23 -17.25 -1.71
C LYS A 308 12.66 -15.96 -2.32
N ASN A 309 12.23 -16.01 -3.59
CA ASN A 309 11.60 -14.89 -4.29
C ASN A 309 10.07 -14.90 -4.17
N GLY A 310 9.52 -15.84 -3.39
CA GLY A 310 8.07 -15.98 -3.20
C GLY A 310 7.42 -14.75 -2.55
N GLY A 311 8.19 -13.94 -1.83
CA GLY A 311 7.69 -12.74 -1.14
C GLY A 311 6.87 -13.09 0.10
N TRP A 312 6.23 -12.08 0.68
CA TRP A 312 5.39 -12.22 1.86
C TRP A 312 4.36 -11.09 1.93
N ASN A 313 3.21 -11.38 2.51
CA ASN A 313 2.17 -10.40 2.79
C ASN A 313 2.14 -10.10 4.28
N LEU A 314 1.96 -8.83 4.63
CA LEU A 314 1.68 -8.40 5.98
C LEU A 314 0.33 -7.68 6.00
N LEU A 315 -0.45 -7.99 7.03
CA LEU A 315 -1.74 -7.39 7.33
C LEU A 315 -1.69 -6.88 8.76
N MET A 316 -2.21 -5.69 9.01
CA MET A 316 -2.24 -5.11 10.35
C MET A 316 -3.62 -4.52 10.64
N THR A 317 -4.17 -4.95 11.77
CA THR A 317 -5.38 -4.42 12.39
C THR A 317 -5.01 -3.84 13.76
N LEU A 318 -5.99 -3.34 14.51
CA LEU A 318 -5.77 -2.97 15.91
C LEU A 318 -5.59 -4.19 16.83
N ASP A 319 -5.87 -5.39 16.32
CA ASP A 319 -6.00 -6.60 17.13
C ASP A 319 -4.81 -7.53 16.90
N HIS A 320 -4.32 -7.57 15.65
CA HIS A 320 -3.31 -8.52 15.21
C HIS A 320 -2.44 -7.96 14.09
N LEU A 321 -1.17 -8.39 14.09
CA LEU A 321 -0.30 -8.41 12.92
C LEU A 321 -0.35 -9.81 12.33
N HIS A 322 -0.61 -9.93 11.03
CA HIS A 322 -0.50 -11.19 10.31
C HIS A 322 0.66 -11.13 9.32
N LEU A 323 1.45 -12.19 9.27
CA LEU A 323 2.52 -12.35 8.29
C LEU A 323 2.35 -13.68 7.56
N ILE A 324 2.31 -13.60 6.23
CA ILE A 324 2.03 -14.72 5.35
C ILE A 324 3.14 -14.83 4.31
N PRO A 325 4.11 -15.75 4.48
CA PRO A 325 5.08 -16.03 3.44
C PRO A 325 4.41 -16.72 2.24
N ARG A 326 4.79 -16.28 1.05
CA ARG A 326 4.15 -16.62 -0.22
C ARG A 326 5.03 -17.57 -1.03
N SER A 327 4.39 -18.44 -1.80
CA SER A 327 5.07 -19.39 -2.69
C SER A 327 4.87 -19.04 -4.18
N LYS A 328 3.71 -18.46 -4.52
CA LYS A 328 3.34 -18.03 -5.88
C LYS A 328 2.53 -16.72 -5.81
N PRO A 329 2.68 -15.82 -6.80
CA PRO A 329 1.94 -14.54 -6.83
C PRO A 329 0.46 -14.70 -7.19
N SER A 330 0.10 -15.75 -7.93
CA SER A 330 -1.23 -15.95 -8.46
C SER A 330 -1.67 -17.41 -8.39
N TYR A 331 -2.98 -17.62 -8.38
CA TYR A 331 -3.63 -18.92 -8.40
C TYR A 331 -3.90 -19.35 -9.85
N PRO A 332 -3.40 -20.53 -10.28
CA PRO A 332 -3.59 -20.99 -11.64
C PRO A 332 -5.05 -21.40 -11.87
N VAL A 333 -5.57 -21.04 -13.04
CA VAL A 333 -6.89 -21.48 -13.54
C VAL A 333 -6.73 -22.14 -14.92
N PRO A 334 -7.69 -22.96 -15.38
CA PRO A 334 -7.61 -23.62 -16.68
C PRO A 334 -7.41 -22.65 -17.85
N ALA A 335 -6.58 -23.06 -18.82
CA ALA A 335 -6.41 -22.32 -20.07
C ALA A 335 -7.75 -22.20 -20.83
N PRO A 336 -8.01 -21.08 -21.53
CA PRO A 336 -7.09 -19.98 -21.87
C PRO A 336 -7.05 -18.82 -20.86
N HIS A 337 -7.60 -18.98 -19.65
CA HIS A 337 -7.73 -17.89 -18.68
C HIS A 337 -6.42 -17.54 -17.98
N GLU A 338 -6.25 -16.26 -17.66
CA GLU A 338 -5.10 -15.79 -16.88
C GLU A 338 -5.24 -16.20 -15.40
N PRO A 339 -4.13 -16.49 -14.71
CA PRO A 339 -4.13 -16.76 -13.27
C PRO A 339 -4.74 -15.62 -12.44
N ILE A 340 -5.42 -15.98 -11.34
CA ILE A 340 -5.99 -15.00 -10.40
C ILE A 340 -4.88 -14.43 -9.52
N GLU A 341 -4.60 -13.14 -9.65
CA GLU A 341 -3.57 -12.46 -8.84
C GLU A 341 -3.99 -12.35 -7.37
N LEU A 342 -3.04 -12.60 -6.46
CA LEU A 342 -3.26 -12.49 -5.02
C LEU A 342 -2.24 -11.55 -4.39
N ASN A 343 -2.75 -10.58 -3.65
CA ASN A 343 -1.97 -9.71 -2.76
C ASN A 343 -2.39 -9.94 -1.29
N SER A 344 -1.97 -9.07 -0.37
CA SER A 344 -2.33 -9.19 1.04
C SER A 344 -3.84 -9.27 1.28
N LEU A 345 -4.67 -8.57 0.48
CA LEU A 345 -6.12 -8.61 0.65
C LEU A 345 -6.70 -10.00 0.38
N GLY A 346 -6.12 -10.78 -0.54
CA GLY A 346 -6.51 -12.18 -0.72
C GLY A 346 -6.38 -12.99 0.58
N TYR A 347 -5.28 -12.78 1.30
CA TYR A 347 -5.02 -13.38 2.63
C TYR A 347 -5.79 -12.69 3.77
N ALA A 348 -6.38 -11.53 3.52
CA ALA A 348 -7.38 -10.93 4.40
C ALA A 348 -8.79 -11.55 4.22
N GLY A 349 -8.93 -12.51 3.29
CA GLY A 349 -10.20 -13.08 2.84
C GLY A 349 -10.93 -12.20 1.84
N MET A 350 -10.29 -11.18 1.29
CA MET A 350 -10.86 -10.20 0.36
C MET A 350 -10.27 -10.40 -1.04
N MET A 351 -10.94 -11.23 -1.85
CA MET A 351 -10.47 -11.59 -3.18
C MET A 351 -11.03 -10.65 -4.24
N LEU A 352 -10.24 -10.42 -5.29
CA LEU A 352 -10.59 -9.56 -6.41
C LEU A 352 -10.62 -10.38 -7.69
N VAL A 353 -11.73 -10.27 -8.42
CA VAL A 353 -11.93 -10.83 -9.76
C VAL A 353 -12.36 -9.72 -10.70
N ARG A 354 -12.14 -9.90 -11.99
CA ARG A 354 -12.39 -8.88 -13.02
C ARG A 354 -13.68 -9.15 -13.78
N SER A 355 -14.35 -10.30 -13.61
CA SER A 355 -15.67 -10.54 -14.19
C SER A 355 -16.46 -11.61 -13.44
N GLU A 356 -17.74 -11.71 -13.77
CA GLU A 356 -18.58 -12.83 -13.31
C GLU A 356 -18.10 -14.18 -13.87
N GLU A 357 -17.56 -14.22 -15.10
CA GLU A 357 -16.90 -15.44 -15.61
C GLU A 357 -15.67 -15.83 -14.79
N GLU A 358 -14.81 -14.86 -14.44
CA GLU A 358 -13.60 -15.14 -13.65
C GLU A 358 -13.95 -15.58 -12.23
N GLU A 359 -15.00 -15.00 -11.64
CA GLU A 359 -15.60 -15.52 -10.42
C GLU A 359 -16.03 -16.98 -10.56
N LYS A 360 -16.87 -17.27 -11.56
CA LYS A 360 -17.41 -18.62 -11.73
C LYS A 360 -16.28 -19.63 -11.95
N LEU A 361 -15.30 -19.26 -12.76
CA LEU A 361 -14.10 -20.05 -13.01
C LEU A 361 -13.32 -20.33 -11.72
N LEU A 362 -13.13 -19.33 -10.86
CA LEU A 362 -12.47 -19.50 -9.57
C LEU A 362 -13.23 -20.51 -8.72
N LEU A 363 -14.55 -20.35 -8.58
CA LEU A 363 -15.40 -21.22 -7.78
C LEU A 363 -15.45 -22.65 -8.33
N ASP A 364 -15.55 -22.82 -9.64
CA ASP A 364 -15.51 -24.12 -10.31
C ASP A 364 -14.13 -24.79 -10.15
N SER A 365 -13.04 -24.02 -10.20
CA SER A 365 -11.66 -24.53 -10.06
C SER A 365 -11.35 -25.03 -8.65
N VAL A 366 -11.89 -24.37 -7.62
CA VAL A 366 -11.68 -24.79 -6.23
C VAL A 366 -12.62 -25.91 -5.79
N GLY A 367 -13.80 -26.02 -6.42
CA GLY A 367 -14.81 -27.04 -6.12
C GLY A 367 -15.04 -27.24 -4.62
N ASP A 368 -15.07 -28.51 -4.18
CA ASP A 368 -15.28 -28.87 -2.78
C ASP A 368 -14.12 -28.51 -1.85
N ALA A 369 -12.93 -28.22 -2.37
CA ALA A 369 -11.79 -27.76 -1.57
C ALA A 369 -12.01 -26.32 -1.09
N GLY A 370 -12.80 -25.53 -1.84
CA GLY A 370 -13.19 -24.17 -1.49
C GLY A 370 -12.05 -23.15 -1.58
N LEU A 371 -12.36 -21.89 -1.28
CA LEU A 371 -11.46 -20.75 -1.44
C LEU A 371 -10.21 -20.79 -0.56
N MET A 372 -10.21 -21.59 0.51
CA MET A 372 -9.01 -21.81 1.33
C MET A 372 -7.88 -22.48 0.53
N SER A 373 -8.23 -23.34 -0.44
CA SER A 373 -7.25 -24.02 -1.30
C SER A 373 -6.49 -23.05 -2.22
N VAL A 374 -7.09 -21.89 -2.53
CA VAL A 374 -6.45 -20.79 -3.26
C VAL A 374 -5.28 -20.23 -2.45
N LEU A 375 -5.54 -19.93 -1.17
CA LEU A 375 -4.54 -19.39 -0.25
C LEU A 375 -3.45 -20.41 0.05
N GLU A 376 -3.81 -21.69 0.18
CA GLU A 376 -2.88 -22.82 0.31
C GLU A 376 -1.93 -22.94 -0.88
N THR A 377 -2.49 -22.93 -2.10
CA THR A 377 -1.73 -23.10 -3.36
C THR A 377 -0.69 -22.01 -3.57
N CYS A 378 -0.97 -20.80 -3.07
CA CYS A 378 -0.12 -19.61 -3.25
C CYS A 378 0.68 -19.24 -2.00
N GLY A 379 0.43 -19.91 -0.88
CA GLY A 379 1.11 -19.71 0.40
C GLY A 379 2.24 -20.72 0.61
N VAL A 380 3.09 -20.46 1.59
CA VAL A 380 4.05 -21.45 2.08
C VAL A 380 3.30 -22.52 2.91
N PRO A 381 3.65 -23.81 2.83
CA PRO A 381 2.98 -24.85 3.62
C PRO A 381 3.08 -24.61 5.13
N ARG A 382 1.96 -24.78 5.84
CA ARG A 382 1.90 -24.62 7.30
C ARG A 382 2.90 -25.50 8.04
N ALA A 383 3.03 -26.75 7.63
CA ALA A 383 3.92 -27.74 8.25
C ALA A 383 5.38 -27.26 8.34
N TRP A 384 5.84 -26.41 7.41
CA TRP A 384 7.19 -25.87 7.44
C TRP A 384 7.38 -24.87 8.58
N GLY A 385 6.35 -24.08 8.89
CA GLY A 385 6.35 -23.20 10.06
C GLY A 385 6.30 -24.00 11.35
N GLU A 386 5.50 -25.06 11.42
CA GLU A 386 5.42 -25.91 12.62
C GLU A 386 6.79 -26.54 12.94
N GLN A 387 7.52 -26.98 11.92
CA GLN A 387 8.90 -27.45 12.06
C GLN A 387 9.87 -26.35 12.53
N ALA A 388 9.68 -25.11 12.07
CA ALA A 388 10.50 -23.97 12.51
C ALA A 388 10.28 -23.66 13.99
N VAL A 389 9.01 -23.59 14.42
CA VAL A 389 8.65 -23.34 15.83
C VAL A 389 9.16 -24.47 16.73
N GLN A 390 8.96 -25.74 16.34
CA GLN A 390 9.45 -26.90 17.12
C GLN A 390 10.97 -26.85 17.33
N ALA A 391 11.72 -26.46 16.30
CA ALA A 391 13.18 -26.36 16.40
C ALA A 391 13.63 -25.21 17.31
N LEU A 392 12.90 -24.08 17.31
CA LEU A 392 13.15 -22.96 18.22
C LEU A 392 12.95 -23.40 19.67
N THR A 393 11.85 -24.09 19.97
CA THR A 393 11.56 -24.61 21.31
C THR A 393 12.61 -25.62 21.77
N ALA A 394 13.06 -26.51 20.88
CA ALA A 394 14.10 -27.49 21.21
C ALA A 394 15.45 -26.83 21.54
N HIS A 395 15.81 -25.74 20.85
CA HIS A 395 17.02 -24.98 21.16
C HIS A 395 16.95 -24.27 22.52
N ILE A 396 15.80 -23.67 22.86
CA ILE A 396 15.61 -22.98 24.14
C ILE A 396 15.65 -24.00 25.29
N GLY A 397 14.89 -25.10 25.19
CA GLY A 397 14.87 -26.13 26.23
C GLY A 397 16.20 -26.87 26.41
N GLY A 398 17.03 -26.96 25.37
CA GLY A 398 18.39 -27.50 25.46
C GLY A 398 19.39 -26.52 26.08
N SER A 399 19.13 -25.21 26.00
CA SER A 399 19.99 -24.17 26.59
C SER A 399 19.71 -23.93 28.07
N GLU A 400 18.51 -24.24 28.57
CA GLU A 400 18.18 -24.17 30.00
C GLU A 400 18.62 -25.44 30.78
N ALA A 401 19.00 -26.51 30.07
CA ALA A 401 19.42 -27.79 30.64
C ALA A 401 20.96 -27.95 30.78
N LEU A 402 21.74 -26.92 30.42
CA LEU A 402 23.19 -26.81 30.54
C LEU A 402 23.54 -25.70 31.53
#